data_AF-A0A1J5MTR9-F1
#
_entry.id   AF-A0A1J5MTR9-F1
#
_cell.length_a   1.000
_cell.length_b   1.000
_cell.length_c   1.000
_cell.angle_alpha   90.00
_cell.angle_beta   90.00
_cell.angle_gamma   90.00
#
_symmetry.space_group_name_H-M   'P 1'
#
loop_
_entity.id
_entity.type
_entity.pdbx_description
1 polymer ?
#
loop_
_entity_poly.entity_id
_entity_poly.type
_entity_poly.pdbx_seq_one_letter_code
_entity_poly.pdbx_strand_id
1 'polypeptide(L)'
;PIYDGICRVLGHRAPEHFTYELFLDANGQKISKTSGNGISIDEWLTYASAESLSYFMYQKPKTAKRMHFDVIPKAVDEYHQQLRAYATQDQKAQLNNPVWHIHAGDVPQSDMVVPFSMLLNLASASSAEDKETMWGFINKYAPDATPESNPTMDQAAGFAVAYFNDKVKPTKVFRAPSGQERLALQDLADALKSAEAALAAIAKKNEILGKEDPLPEADLADEEFLQSVVFAIGKIHGFEPLRDWFTAIYEVLLGASQGPRFGGFIALYGVSETIDLIEKALAD
;
A
#
# COMPACT_ATOMS: atom_id res chain seq x y z
N PRO A 1 -41.29 -4.41 9.36
CA PRO A 1 -40.68 -4.86 10.64
C PRO A 1 -41.70 -4.88 11.79
N ILE A 2 -41.48 -5.66 12.87
CA ILE A 2 -42.39 -5.68 14.04
C ILE A 2 -42.63 -4.25 14.56
N TYR A 3 -41.58 -3.43 14.61
CA TYR A 3 -41.63 -2.05 15.07
C TYR A 3 -42.55 -1.15 14.21
N ASP A 4 -42.64 -1.38 12.90
CA ASP A 4 -43.56 -0.62 12.02
C ASP A 4 -45.02 -0.93 12.33
N GLY A 5 -45.30 -2.18 12.72
CA GLY A 5 -46.60 -2.60 13.20
C GLY A 5 -47.01 -1.80 14.44
N ILE A 6 -46.09 -1.66 15.40
CA ILE A 6 -46.31 -0.89 16.63
C ILE A 6 -46.58 0.59 16.30
N CYS A 7 -45.77 1.24 15.46
CA CYS A 7 -45.99 2.64 15.08
C CYS A 7 -47.39 2.87 14.49
N ARG A 8 -47.85 1.97 13.61
CA ARG A 8 -49.17 2.07 12.98
C ARG A 8 -50.31 1.85 13.98
N VAL A 9 -50.17 0.90 14.90
CA VAL A 9 -51.15 0.68 15.99
C VAL A 9 -51.26 1.91 16.89
N LEU A 10 -50.14 2.60 17.11
CA LEU A 10 -50.10 3.86 17.86
C LEU A 10 -50.56 5.09 17.04
N GLY A 11 -50.99 4.92 15.80
CA GLY A 11 -51.48 6.02 14.94
C GLY A 11 -50.37 6.89 14.32
N HIS A 12 -49.12 6.43 14.34
CA HIS A 12 -47.97 7.15 13.79
C HIS A 12 -47.45 6.51 12.48
N ARG A 13 -46.84 7.34 11.61
CA ARG A 13 -46.10 6.86 10.44
C ARG A 13 -44.83 6.13 10.89
N ALA A 14 -44.59 4.93 10.35
CA ALA A 14 -43.36 4.21 10.60
C ALA A 14 -42.14 4.97 10.02
N PRO A 15 -40.97 4.93 10.68
CA PRO A 15 -39.76 5.55 10.15
C PRO A 15 -39.28 4.83 8.89
N GLU A 16 -38.51 5.53 8.07
CA GLU A 16 -37.78 4.91 6.96
C GLU A 16 -36.63 4.06 7.53
N HIS A 17 -36.48 2.84 7.01
CA HIS A 17 -35.46 1.92 7.47
C HIS A 17 -34.26 1.90 6.52
N PHE A 18 -33.08 1.82 7.10
CA PHE A 18 -31.85 1.54 6.36
C PHE A 18 -31.12 0.35 6.99
N THR A 19 -31.30 -0.82 6.38
CA THR A 19 -30.60 -2.04 6.82
C THR A 19 -29.16 -2.01 6.32
N TYR A 20 -28.22 -2.16 7.25
CA TYR A 20 -26.80 -2.35 6.99
C TYR A 20 -26.36 -3.75 7.42
N GLU A 21 -25.27 -4.22 6.84
CA GLU A 21 -24.70 -5.53 7.11
C GLU A 21 -23.65 -5.50 8.22
N LEU A 22 -23.28 -6.69 8.70
CA LEU A 22 -22.31 -6.87 9.79
C LEU A 22 -20.86 -6.70 9.33
N PHE A 23 -19.98 -6.39 10.30
CA PHE A 23 -18.54 -6.51 10.14
C PHE A 23 -18.05 -7.92 10.43
N LEU A 24 -17.08 -8.35 9.63
CA LEU A 24 -16.46 -9.67 9.66
C LEU A 24 -14.97 -9.56 9.99
N ASP A 25 -14.40 -10.61 10.57
CA ASP A 25 -12.97 -10.72 10.84
C ASP A 25 -12.15 -11.05 9.59
N ALA A 26 -10.84 -11.21 9.78
CA ALA A 26 -9.88 -11.61 8.75
C ALA A 26 -10.33 -12.81 7.89
N ASN A 27 -11.05 -13.75 8.50
CA ASN A 27 -11.49 -15.03 7.96
C ASN A 27 -12.96 -15.03 7.50
N GLY A 28 -13.65 -13.88 7.55
CA GLY A 28 -15.06 -13.77 7.18
C GLY A 28 -16.05 -14.23 8.26
N GLN A 29 -15.60 -14.40 9.50
CA GLN A 29 -16.46 -14.76 10.63
C GLN A 29 -16.99 -13.50 11.32
N LYS A 30 -18.08 -13.62 12.07
CA LYS A 30 -18.63 -12.48 12.82
C LYS A 30 -17.61 -11.98 13.85
N ILE A 31 -17.38 -10.66 13.87
CA ILE A 31 -16.56 -10.04 14.92
C ILE A 31 -17.28 -10.16 16.27
N SER A 32 -16.54 -10.51 17.32
CA SER A 32 -17.04 -10.45 18.70
C SER A 32 -15.98 -9.92 19.65
N LYS A 33 -16.42 -9.18 20.68
CA LYS A 33 -15.53 -8.66 21.72
C LYS A 33 -14.83 -9.79 22.49
N THR A 34 -15.52 -10.91 22.69
CA THR A 34 -15.00 -12.07 23.43
C THR A 34 -13.88 -12.79 22.67
N SER A 35 -13.94 -12.82 21.33
CA SER A 35 -12.94 -13.46 20.49
C SER A 35 -11.77 -12.55 20.09
N GLY A 36 -11.89 -11.23 20.26
CA GLY A 36 -10.84 -10.27 19.90
C GLY A 36 -10.44 -10.32 18.41
N ASN A 37 -11.33 -10.80 17.54
CA ASN A 37 -11.03 -11.11 16.13
C ASN A 37 -11.25 -9.94 15.16
N GLY A 38 -11.63 -8.77 15.65
CA GLY A 38 -11.84 -7.57 14.83
C GLY A 38 -11.02 -6.40 15.33
N ILE A 39 -10.91 -5.38 14.49
CA ILE A 39 -10.30 -4.10 14.87
C ILE A 39 -11.36 -3.18 15.50
N SER A 40 -11.06 -2.64 16.67
CA SER A 40 -11.84 -1.59 17.32
C SER A 40 -11.59 -0.22 16.68
N ILE A 41 -12.46 0.76 17.00
CA ILE A 41 -12.26 2.14 16.53
C ILE A 41 -10.94 2.70 17.07
N ASP A 42 -10.64 2.50 18.34
CA ASP A 42 -9.41 3.00 18.96
C ASP A 42 -8.16 2.38 18.33
N GLU A 43 -8.21 1.08 17.99
CA GLU A 43 -7.13 0.44 17.24
C GLU A 43 -7.00 0.99 15.82
N TRP A 44 -8.10 1.29 15.12
CA TRP A 44 -8.01 1.96 13.83
C TRP A 44 -7.34 3.32 13.96
N LEU A 45 -7.75 4.12 14.94
CA LEU A 45 -7.23 5.47 15.18
C LEU A 45 -5.76 5.50 15.62
N THR A 46 -5.21 4.35 16.01
CA THR A 46 -3.77 4.18 16.24
C THR A 46 -2.98 4.19 14.92
N TYR A 47 -3.60 3.77 13.81
CA TYR A 47 -2.92 3.51 12.54
C TYR A 47 -3.48 4.30 11.35
N ALA A 48 -4.56 5.06 11.52
CA ALA A 48 -5.15 5.87 10.47
C ALA A 48 -6.17 6.88 11.01
N SER A 49 -6.55 7.84 10.18
CA SER A 49 -7.45 8.93 10.56
C SER A 49 -8.92 8.49 10.70
N ALA A 50 -9.72 9.25 11.45
CA ALA A 50 -11.16 9.02 11.60
C ALA A 50 -11.92 9.19 10.28
N GLU A 51 -11.40 10.02 9.38
CA GLU A 51 -11.96 10.27 8.06
C GLU A 51 -11.81 9.04 7.16
N SER A 52 -10.66 8.37 7.21
CA SER A 52 -10.47 7.10 6.48
C SER A 52 -11.40 5.99 6.99
N LEU A 53 -11.65 5.94 8.30
CA LEU A 53 -12.64 5.03 8.90
C LEU A 53 -14.05 5.38 8.42
N SER A 54 -14.41 6.66 8.44
CA SER A 54 -15.71 7.15 7.96
C SER A 54 -15.93 6.81 6.49
N TYR A 55 -14.88 6.93 5.67
CA TYR A 55 -14.89 6.52 4.27
C TYR A 55 -15.13 5.02 4.12
N PHE A 56 -14.38 4.19 4.87
CA PHE A 56 -14.58 2.75 4.89
C PHE A 56 -16.01 2.37 5.32
N MET A 57 -16.60 3.07 6.30
CA MET A 57 -17.98 2.88 6.74
C MET A 57 -18.99 3.26 5.65
N TYR A 58 -18.77 4.37 4.95
CA TYR A 58 -19.68 4.91 3.92
C TYR A 58 -19.89 3.95 2.74
N GLN A 59 -18.84 3.28 2.27
CA GLN A 59 -18.92 2.42 1.09
C GLN A 59 -19.90 1.25 1.31
N LYS A 60 -20.70 0.84 0.33
CA LYS A 60 -21.44 -0.45 0.33
C LYS A 60 -22.03 -0.90 1.70
N PRO A 61 -22.87 -0.08 2.36
CA PRO A 61 -23.36 -0.38 3.72
C PRO A 61 -24.29 -1.60 3.79
N LYS A 62 -24.85 -2.03 2.66
CA LYS A 62 -25.71 -3.22 2.53
C LYS A 62 -24.92 -4.52 2.27
N THR A 63 -23.60 -4.50 2.40
CA THR A 63 -22.74 -5.67 2.18
C THR A 63 -21.87 -5.87 3.41
N ALA A 64 -21.76 -7.12 3.87
CA ALA A 64 -20.90 -7.44 4.99
C ALA A 64 -19.44 -7.11 4.63
N LYS A 65 -18.72 -6.47 5.55
CA LYS A 65 -17.35 -6.01 5.30
C LYS A 65 -16.40 -6.64 6.28
N ARG A 66 -15.26 -7.08 5.77
CA ARG A 66 -14.12 -7.43 6.61
C ARG A 66 -13.55 -6.17 7.23
N MET A 67 -13.45 -6.12 8.55
CA MET A 67 -12.87 -5.01 9.31
C MET A 67 -11.71 -5.55 10.15
N HIS A 68 -10.53 -5.53 9.54
CA HIS A 68 -9.27 -6.04 10.10
C HIS A 68 -8.11 -5.15 9.59
N PHE A 69 -6.94 -5.20 10.23
CA PHE A 69 -5.82 -4.26 10.00
C PHE A 69 -5.40 -4.11 8.53
N ASP A 70 -5.56 -5.15 7.72
CA ASP A 70 -5.19 -5.18 6.31
C ASP A 70 -6.08 -4.30 5.40
N VAL A 71 -7.23 -3.82 5.89
CA VAL A 71 -8.10 -2.91 5.11
C VAL A 71 -7.75 -1.44 5.30
N ILE A 72 -6.99 -1.09 6.35
CA ILE A 72 -6.60 0.29 6.66
C ILE A 72 -5.86 0.94 5.47
N PRO A 73 -4.83 0.31 4.87
CA PRO A 73 -4.05 0.98 3.84
C PRO A 73 -4.89 1.44 2.66
N LYS A 74 -5.76 0.53 2.20
CA LYS A 74 -6.69 0.80 1.11
C LYS A 74 -7.71 1.87 1.45
N ALA A 75 -8.26 1.86 2.67
CA ALA A 75 -9.24 2.85 3.10
C ALA A 75 -8.66 4.27 3.13
N VAL A 76 -7.42 4.44 3.60
CA VAL A 76 -6.71 5.72 3.59
C VAL A 76 -6.46 6.19 2.15
N ASP A 77 -5.92 5.31 1.30
CA ASP A 77 -5.60 5.65 -0.09
C ASP A 77 -6.84 6.04 -0.90
N GLU A 78 -7.92 5.25 -0.82
CA GLU A 78 -9.16 5.54 -1.52
C GLU A 78 -9.82 6.84 -0.99
N TYR A 79 -9.76 7.11 0.32
CA TYR A 79 -10.24 8.37 0.88
C TYR A 79 -9.51 9.58 0.26
N HIS A 80 -8.17 9.57 0.24
CA HIS A 80 -7.39 10.66 -0.34
C HIS A 80 -7.53 10.75 -1.87
N GLN A 81 -7.75 9.62 -2.55
CA GLN A 81 -8.11 9.62 -3.98
C GLN A 81 -9.43 10.36 -4.21
N GLN A 82 -10.43 10.16 -3.36
CA GLN A 82 -11.72 10.86 -3.48
C GLN A 82 -11.61 12.36 -3.19
N LEU A 83 -10.76 12.77 -2.22
CA LEU A 83 -10.47 14.19 -1.98
C LEU A 83 -9.86 14.87 -3.22
N ARG A 84 -8.85 14.23 -3.83
CA ARG A 84 -8.21 14.75 -5.06
C ARG A 84 -9.21 14.84 -6.21
N ALA A 85 -10.03 13.82 -6.41
CA ALA A 85 -11.04 13.81 -7.46
C ALA A 85 -12.13 14.87 -7.24
N TYR A 86 -12.54 15.11 -5.98
CA TYR A 86 -13.59 16.09 -5.64
C TYR A 86 -13.27 17.49 -6.15
N ALA A 87 -12.01 17.91 -6.05
CA ALA A 87 -11.56 19.24 -6.46
C ALA A 87 -11.72 19.53 -7.97
N THR A 88 -11.72 18.48 -8.81
CA THR A 88 -11.80 18.61 -10.27
C THR A 88 -13.17 18.21 -10.84
N GLN A 89 -14.12 17.83 -9.99
CA GLN A 89 -15.45 17.34 -10.37
C GLN A 89 -16.44 18.47 -10.60
N ASP A 90 -17.43 18.24 -11.48
CA ASP A 90 -18.61 19.09 -11.56
C ASP A 90 -19.52 18.92 -10.32
N GLN A 91 -20.50 19.81 -10.14
CA GLN A 91 -21.37 19.79 -8.97
C GLN A 91 -22.13 18.46 -8.80
N LYS A 92 -22.55 17.84 -9.92
CA LYS A 92 -23.27 16.57 -9.87
C LYS A 92 -22.36 15.45 -9.38
N ALA A 93 -21.14 15.39 -9.88
CA ALA A 93 -20.14 14.41 -9.46
C ALA A 93 -19.71 14.64 -8.00
N GLN A 94 -19.52 15.89 -7.58
CA GLN A 94 -19.23 16.26 -6.19
C GLN A 94 -20.30 15.78 -5.21
N LEU A 95 -21.59 15.96 -5.54
CA LEU A 95 -22.71 15.47 -4.72
C LEU A 95 -22.82 13.93 -4.67
N ASN A 96 -22.19 13.22 -5.60
CA ASN A 96 -22.10 11.75 -5.57
C ASN A 96 -20.80 11.26 -4.92
N ASN A 97 -19.86 12.15 -4.63
CA ASN A 97 -18.59 11.80 -4.04
C ASN A 97 -18.76 11.58 -2.53
N PRO A 98 -18.33 10.42 -1.98
CA PRO A 98 -18.45 10.12 -0.54
C PRO A 98 -17.92 11.22 0.38
N VAL A 99 -16.83 11.90 0.00
CA VAL A 99 -16.19 12.90 0.88
C VAL A 99 -17.07 14.12 1.11
N TRP A 100 -17.98 14.44 0.19
CA TRP A 100 -18.97 15.51 0.40
C TRP A 100 -19.86 15.21 1.60
N HIS A 101 -20.32 13.96 1.72
CA HIS A 101 -21.19 13.54 2.83
C HIS A 101 -20.44 13.39 4.15
N ILE A 102 -19.19 12.95 4.10
CA ILE A 102 -18.33 12.82 5.29
C ILE A 102 -18.04 14.19 5.90
N HIS A 103 -17.81 15.20 5.06
CA HIS A 103 -17.44 16.56 5.49
C HIS A 103 -18.61 17.56 5.47
N ALA A 104 -19.84 17.09 5.26
CA ALA A 104 -21.03 17.95 5.16
C ALA A 104 -20.88 19.14 4.19
N GLY A 105 -20.17 18.91 3.07
CA GLY A 105 -19.88 19.90 2.05
C GLY A 105 -18.61 20.73 2.24
N ASP A 106 -17.98 20.72 3.43
CA ASP A 106 -16.71 21.41 3.71
C ASP A 106 -15.51 20.47 3.45
N VAL A 107 -15.36 20.06 2.19
CA VAL A 107 -14.39 19.03 1.81
C VAL A 107 -12.95 19.60 1.81
N PRO A 108 -12.03 19.05 2.62
CA PRO A 108 -10.64 19.50 2.64
C PRO A 108 -9.90 19.06 1.37
N GLN A 109 -8.81 19.75 1.05
CA GLN A 109 -7.87 19.26 0.04
C GLN A 109 -6.93 18.22 0.65
N SER A 110 -6.53 17.24 -0.16
CA SER A 110 -5.49 16.28 0.24
C SER A 110 -4.12 16.89 -0.02
N ASP A 111 -3.32 17.00 1.03
CA ASP A 111 -1.90 17.33 1.03
C ASP A 111 -0.99 16.08 1.04
N MET A 112 -1.55 14.87 0.93
CA MET A 112 -0.77 13.64 0.76
C MET A 112 0.02 13.65 -0.56
N VAL A 113 1.35 13.72 -0.47
CA VAL A 113 2.26 13.69 -1.62
C VAL A 113 2.55 12.28 -2.14
N VAL A 114 2.38 11.26 -1.31
CA VAL A 114 2.45 9.83 -1.66
C VAL A 114 1.27 9.08 -1.05
N PRO A 115 0.85 7.94 -1.61
CA PRO A 115 -0.14 7.06 -0.97
C PRO A 115 0.32 6.54 0.40
N PHE A 116 -0.61 6.26 1.30
CA PHE A 116 -0.31 5.66 2.61
C PHE A 116 0.22 4.22 2.48
N SER A 117 -0.27 3.44 1.51
CA SER A 117 0.33 2.13 1.20
C SER A 117 1.83 2.24 0.86
N MET A 118 2.23 3.31 0.18
CA MET A 118 3.62 3.59 -0.17
C MET A 118 4.47 3.91 1.08
N LEU A 119 3.91 4.62 2.06
CA LEU A 119 4.56 4.84 3.37
C LEU A 119 4.76 3.54 4.14
N LEU A 120 3.78 2.63 4.15
CA LEU A 120 3.94 1.34 4.82
C LEU A 120 5.04 0.49 4.18
N ASN A 121 5.20 0.57 2.87
CA ASN A 121 6.28 -0.10 2.15
C ASN A 121 7.65 0.45 2.55
N LEU A 122 7.77 1.78 2.65
CA LEU A 122 8.98 2.44 3.12
C LEU A 122 9.34 2.03 4.54
N ALA A 123 8.39 2.15 5.47
CA ALA A 123 8.60 1.78 6.86
C ALA A 123 9.04 0.32 6.99
N SER A 124 8.37 -0.57 6.23
CA SER A 124 8.78 -1.97 6.14
C SER A 124 10.21 -2.10 5.65
N ALA A 125 10.56 -1.61 4.48
CA ALA A 125 11.84 -1.95 3.88
C ALA A 125 13.05 -1.26 4.53
N SER A 126 12.89 0.02 4.88
CA SER A 126 13.95 0.78 5.54
C SER A 126 14.09 0.45 7.02
N SER A 127 13.13 -0.31 7.58
CA SER A 127 12.96 -0.45 9.02
C SER A 127 12.93 0.93 9.70
N ALA A 128 12.24 1.90 9.09
CA ALA A 128 12.06 3.22 9.68
C ALA A 128 11.15 3.12 10.89
N GLU A 129 11.73 3.32 12.07
CA GLU A 129 11.03 3.24 13.35
C GLU A 129 10.60 4.62 13.87
N ASP A 130 10.89 5.68 13.11
CA ASP A 130 10.57 7.06 13.45
C ASP A 130 10.18 7.89 12.21
N LYS A 131 9.53 9.03 12.48
CA LYS A 131 9.04 9.95 11.44
C LYS A 131 10.17 10.66 10.70
N GLU A 132 11.31 10.90 11.36
CA GLU A 132 12.44 11.61 10.75
C GLU A 132 13.01 10.79 9.59
N THR A 133 13.21 9.50 9.82
CA THR A 133 13.64 8.55 8.80
C THR A 133 12.62 8.45 7.66
N MET A 134 11.32 8.39 7.98
CA MET A 134 10.26 8.39 6.98
C MET A 134 10.28 9.65 6.11
N TRP A 135 10.41 10.83 6.70
CA TRP A 135 10.52 12.09 5.97
C TRP A 135 11.77 12.18 5.11
N GLY A 136 12.88 11.56 5.53
CA GLY A 136 14.08 11.40 4.71
C GLY A 136 13.79 10.70 3.38
N PHE A 137 12.91 9.69 3.35
CA PHE A 137 12.49 9.02 2.12
C PHE A 137 11.42 9.80 1.35
N ILE A 138 10.44 10.38 2.04
CA ILE A 138 9.40 11.20 1.40
C ILE A 138 10.04 12.35 0.61
N ASN A 139 11.03 13.03 1.18
CA ASN A 139 11.69 14.18 0.54
C ASN A 139 12.54 13.80 -0.68
N LYS A 140 12.98 12.55 -0.79
CA LYS A 140 13.62 12.07 -2.04
C LYS A 140 12.61 12.01 -3.19
N TYR A 141 11.36 11.64 -2.89
CA TYR A 141 10.29 11.56 -3.87
C TYR A 141 9.59 12.91 -4.10
N ALA A 142 9.40 13.69 -3.04
CA ALA A 142 8.74 14.99 -3.06
C ALA A 142 9.62 16.04 -2.34
N PRO A 143 10.63 16.62 -3.03
CA PRO A 143 11.64 17.50 -2.40
C PRO A 143 11.10 18.76 -1.75
N ASP A 144 9.95 19.25 -2.20
CA ASP A 144 9.31 20.46 -1.68
C ASP A 144 8.35 20.20 -0.51
N ALA A 145 8.14 18.92 -0.15
CA ALA A 145 7.23 18.55 0.94
C ALA A 145 7.90 18.78 2.30
N THR A 146 7.12 19.26 3.26
CA THR A 146 7.55 19.43 4.67
C THR A 146 6.44 18.99 5.62
N PRO A 147 6.74 18.61 6.86
CA PRO A 147 5.71 18.34 7.87
C PRO A 147 4.74 19.52 8.04
N GLU A 148 5.24 20.75 7.96
CA GLU A 148 4.44 21.97 8.14
C GLU A 148 3.54 22.28 6.95
N SER A 149 4.03 22.05 5.72
CA SER A 149 3.23 22.26 4.49
C SER A 149 2.29 21.09 4.20
N ASN A 150 2.54 19.92 4.78
CA ASN A 150 1.78 18.69 4.55
C ASN A 150 1.42 17.99 5.89
N PRO A 151 0.61 18.63 6.77
CA PRO A 151 0.26 18.08 8.07
C PRO A 151 -0.44 16.70 8.02
N THR A 152 -1.26 16.40 7.00
CA THR A 152 -1.86 15.05 6.91
C THR A 152 -0.82 14.02 6.48
N MET A 153 0.16 14.40 5.65
CA MET A 153 1.29 13.53 5.33
C MET A 153 2.13 13.25 6.57
N ASP A 154 2.42 14.24 7.41
CA ASP A 154 3.16 14.01 8.67
C ASP A 154 2.39 13.07 9.62
N GLN A 155 1.08 13.26 9.73
CA GLN A 155 0.23 12.37 10.51
C GLN A 155 0.25 10.94 9.95
N ALA A 156 0.13 10.80 8.62
CA ALA A 156 0.18 9.51 7.93
C ALA A 156 1.56 8.84 8.08
N ALA A 157 2.66 9.59 8.07
CA ALA A 157 3.99 9.05 8.35
C ALA A 157 4.07 8.47 9.78
N GLY A 158 3.51 9.17 10.77
CA GLY A 158 3.42 8.68 12.15
C GLY A 158 2.59 7.39 12.27
N PHE A 159 1.44 7.35 11.59
CA PHE A 159 0.62 6.16 11.53
C PHE A 159 1.32 4.98 10.85
N ALA A 160 2.08 5.24 9.78
CA ALA A 160 2.83 4.21 9.08
C ALA A 160 3.92 3.59 9.96
N VAL A 161 4.62 4.42 10.74
CA VAL A 161 5.61 3.98 11.73
C VAL A 161 4.95 3.11 12.81
N ALA A 162 3.82 3.56 13.38
CA ALA A 162 3.09 2.79 14.38
C ALA A 162 2.62 1.43 13.83
N TYR A 163 2.06 1.43 12.61
CA TYR A 163 1.60 0.21 11.95
C TYR A 163 2.78 -0.74 11.68
N PHE A 164 3.91 -0.22 11.22
CA PHE A 164 5.12 -1.01 11.00
C PHE A 164 5.59 -1.66 12.31
N ASN A 165 5.77 -0.87 13.37
CA ASN A 165 6.28 -1.36 14.65
C ASN A 165 5.38 -2.44 15.27
N ASP A 166 4.06 -2.27 15.19
CA ASP A 166 3.11 -3.16 15.88
C ASP A 166 2.68 -4.37 15.04
N LYS A 167 2.61 -4.24 13.71
CA LYS A 167 1.97 -5.25 12.84
C LYS A 167 2.93 -5.90 11.84
N VAL A 168 4.02 -5.24 11.48
CA VAL A 168 4.95 -5.71 10.43
C VAL A 168 6.26 -6.18 11.03
N LYS A 169 6.94 -5.32 11.80
CA LYS A 169 8.23 -5.63 12.43
C LYS A 169 8.23 -6.94 13.22
N PRO A 170 7.22 -7.29 14.04
CA PRO A 170 7.23 -8.52 14.83
C PRO A 170 7.10 -9.80 14.00
N THR A 171 6.62 -9.70 12.75
CA THR A 171 6.40 -10.85 11.87
C THR A 171 7.52 -11.06 10.86
N LYS A 172 8.50 -10.15 10.82
CA LYS A 172 9.60 -10.23 9.87
C LYS A 172 10.51 -11.43 10.15
N VAL A 173 10.70 -12.24 9.13
CA VAL A 173 11.60 -13.40 9.16
C VAL A 173 12.46 -13.35 7.90
N PHE A 174 13.76 -13.12 8.10
CA PHE A 174 14.76 -13.18 7.04
C PHE A 174 15.26 -14.61 6.87
N ARG A 175 15.49 -15.00 5.62
CA ARG A 175 16.15 -16.25 5.28
C ARG A 175 17.32 -16.03 4.33
N ALA A 176 18.27 -16.96 4.35
CA ALA A 176 19.34 -16.97 3.36
C ALA A 176 18.77 -17.25 1.94
N PRO A 177 19.35 -16.64 0.89
CA PRO A 177 19.02 -16.98 -0.49
C PRO A 177 19.59 -18.36 -0.84
N SER A 178 18.85 -19.11 -1.67
CA SER A 178 19.37 -20.27 -2.37
C SER A 178 20.43 -19.88 -3.41
N GLY A 179 21.11 -20.86 -4.00
CA GLY A 179 22.12 -20.58 -5.05
C GLY A 179 21.55 -19.84 -6.26
N GLN A 180 20.35 -20.20 -6.71
CA GLN A 180 19.66 -19.53 -7.82
C GLN A 180 19.26 -18.11 -7.44
N GLU A 181 18.67 -17.92 -6.26
CA GLU A 181 18.23 -16.61 -5.77
C GLU A 181 19.42 -15.67 -5.56
N ARG A 182 20.55 -16.18 -5.08
CA ARG A 182 21.79 -15.41 -4.89
C ARG A 182 22.31 -14.87 -6.22
N LEU A 183 22.34 -15.68 -7.28
CA LEU A 183 22.73 -15.24 -8.62
C LEU A 183 21.74 -14.23 -9.19
N ALA A 184 20.44 -14.45 -9.01
CA ALA A 184 19.42 -13.53 -9.48
C ALA A 184 19.46 -12.17 -8.76
N LEU A 185 19.66 -12.16 -7.45
CA LEU A 185 19.82 -10.93 -6.67
C LEU A 185 21.08 -10.18 -7.07
N GLN A 186 22.20 -10.88 -7.27
CA GLN A 186 23.43 -10.25 -7.76
C GLN A 186 23.23 -9.60 -9.14
N ASP A 187 22.63 -10.32 -10.09
CA ASP A 187 22.34 -9.79 -11.42
C ASP A 187 21.33 -8.62 -11.36
N LEU A 188 20.40 -8.63 -10.40
CA LEU A 188 19.50 -7.48 -10.17
C LEU A 188 20.28 -6.26 -9.69
N ALA A 189 21.15 -6.41 -8.70
CA ALA A 189 22.00 -5.32 -8.24
C ALA A 189 22.87 -4.77 -9.38
N ASP A 190 23.45 -5.64 -10.21
CA ASP A 190 24.26 -5.24 -11.35
C ASP A 190 23.45 -4.55 -12.46
N ALA A 191 22.23 -5.02 -12.75
CA ALA A 191 21.33 -4.39 -13.70
C ALA A 191 20.89 -2.99 -13.25
N LEU A 192 20.80 -2.74 -11.95
CA LEU A 192 20.43 -1.44 -11.39
C LEU A 192 21.57 -0.41 -11.40
N LYS A 193 22.83 -0.80 -11.65
CA LYS A 193 23.99 0.11 -11.62
C LYS A 193 24.01 1.14 -12.75
N SER A 194 23.35 0.85 -13.89
CA SER A 194 23.26 1.81 -15.00
C SER A 194 22.07 1.54 -15.91
N ALA A 195 21.65 2.56 -16.66
CA ALA A 195 20.60 2.45 -17.68
C ALA A 195 20.93 1.38 -18.74
N GLU A 196 22.19 1.31 -19.16
CA GLU A 196 22.67 0.33 -20.14
C GLU A 196 22.58 -1.10 -19.60
N ALA A 197 22.94 -1.33 -18.33
CA ALA A 197 22.86 -2.64 -17.71
C ALA A 197 21.39 -3.09 -17.54
N ALA A 198 20.51 -2.17 -17.13
CA ALA A 198 19.07 -2.40 -17.03
C ALA A 198 18.47 -2.80 -18.39
N LEU A 199 18.78 -2.04 -19.45
CA LEU A 199 18.34 -2.34 -20.82
C LEU A 199 18.90 -3.68 -21.32
N ALA A 200 20.15 -4.00 -21.01
CA ALA A 200 20.76 -5.28 -21.37
C ALA A 200 20.04 -6.47 -20.73
N ALA A 201 19.62 -6.35 -19.46
CA ALA A 201 18.81 -7.37 -18.80
C ALA A 201 17.45 -7.56 -19.49
N ILE A 202 16.77 -6.46 -19.84
CA ILE A 202 15.48 -6.53 -20.56
C ILE A 202 15.65 -7.16 -21.95
N ALA A 203 16.72 -6.81 -22.68
CA ALA A 203 17.06 -7.38 -23.98
C ALA A 203 17.32 -8.90 -23.89
N LYS A 204 18.12 -9.32 -22.90
CA LYS A 204 18.42 -10.74 -22.66
C LYS A 204 17.15 -11.54 -22.34
N LYS A 205 16.24 -10.97 -21.54
CA LYS A 205 14.92 -11.57 -21.31
C LYS A 205 14.11 -11.69 -22.60
N ASN A 206 14.13 -10.67 -23.49
CA ASN A 206 13.44 -10.73 -24.78
C ASN A 206 13.96 -11.88 -25.64
N GLU A 207 15.29 -12.02 -25.73
CA GLU A 207 15.95 -13.10 -26.47
C GLU A 207 15.56 -14.50 -25.95
N ILE A 208 15.62 -14.70 -24.62
CA ILE A 208 15.23 -15.97 -23.98
C ILE A 208 13.77 -16.34 -24.29
N LEU A 209 12.88 -15.34 -24.34
CA LEU A 209 11.46 -15.55 -24.63
C LEU A 209 11.15 -15.60 -26.14
N GLY A 210 12.14 -15.42 -27.02
CA GLY A 210 11.95 -15.36 -28.47
C GLY A 210 11.06 -14.18 -28.90
N LYS A 211 11.11 -13.06 -28.16
CA LYS A 211 10.33 -11.86 -28.44
C LYS A 211 11.20 -10.76 -29.02
N GLU A 212 10.67 -10.05 -30.00
CA GLU A 212 11.30 -8.85 -30.59
C GLU A 212 10.68 -7.56 -30.05
N ASP A 213 10.22 -7.59 -28.79
CA ASP A 213 9.62 -6.42 -28.15
C ASP A 213 10.65 -5.26 -28.13
N PRO A 214 10.26 -4.03 -28.50
CA PRO A 214 11.15 -2.89 -28.41
C PRO A 214 11.57 -2.67 -26.96
N LEU A 215 12.81 -2.19 -26.78
CA LEU A 215 13.29 -1.80 -25.46
C LEU A 215 12.55 -0.52 -25.00
N PRO A 216 12.18 -0.43 -23.71
CA PRO A 216 11.59 0.79 -23.16
C PRO A 216 12.63 1.92 -23.11
N GLU A 217 12.15 3.16 -22.95
CA GLU A 217 13.02 4.28 -22.58
C GLU A 217 13.63 4.03 -21.20
N ALA A 218 14.93 4.28 -21.05
CA ALA A 218 15.62 4.03 -19.80
C ALA A 218 15.41 5.19 -18.83
N ASP A 219 14.76 4.89 -17.71
CA ASP A 219 14.57 5.82 -16.61
C ASP A 219 14.66 5.09 -15.27
N LEU A 220 15.77 5.27 -14.55
CA LEU A 220 16.00 4.67 -13.23
C LEU A 220 15.22 5.35 -12.09
N ALA A 221 14.43 6.38 -12.39
CA ALA A 221 13.44 6.94 -11.48
C ALA A 221 12.01 6.44 -11.75
N ASP A 222 11.77 5.76 -12.88
CA ASP A 222 10.45 5.28 -13.27
C ASP A 222 10.12 3.89 -12.72
N GLU A 223 8.97 3.76 -12.07
CA GLU A 223 8.53 2.51 -11.43
C GLU A 223 8.20 1.39 -12.43
N GLU A 224 7.77 1.74 -13.65
CA GLU A 224 7.44 0.75 -14.68
C GLU A 224 8.69 0.19 -15.34
N PHE A 225 9.66 1.05 -15.63
CA PHE A 225 10.99 0.67 -16.09
C PHE A 225 11.69 -0.21 -15.06
N LEU A 226 11.79 0.23 -13.80
CA LEU A 226 12.41 -0.55 -12.73
C LEU A 226 11.72 -1.89 -12.52
N GLN A 227 10.38 -1.94 -12.57
CA GLN A 227 9.67 -3.23 -12.50
C GLN A 227 10.01 -4.13 -13.69
N SER A 228 10.18 -3.56 -14.89
CA SER A 228 10.54 -4.32 -16.09
C SER A 228 11.93 -4.97 -15.95
N VAL A 229 12.88 -4.28 -15.30
CA VAL A 229 14.18 -4.84 -14.94
C VAL A 229 14.03 -6.01 -13.97
N VAL A 230 13.28 -5.83 -12.87
CA VAL A 230 13.05 -6.89 -11.87
C VAL A 230 12.40 -8.13 -12.50
N PHE A 231 11.43 -7.94 -13.39
CA PHE A 231 10.79 -9.00 -14.15
C PHE A 231 11.78 -9.72 -15.07
N ALA A 232 12.64 -8.95 -15.75
CA ALA A 232 13.65 -9.51 -16.65
C ALA A 232 14.59 -10.47 -15.93
N ILE A 233 15.08 -10.09 -14.74
CA ILE A 233 15.94 -10.94 -13.91
C ILE A 233 15.25 -12.24 -13.54
N GLY A 234 14.01 -12.19 -13.04
CA GLY A 234 13.28 -13.41 -12.66
C GLY A 234 13.11 -14.39 -13.84
N LYS A 235 12.93 -13.88 -15.06
CA LYS A 235 12.86 -14.70 -16.27
C LYS A 235 14.21 -15.23 -16.73
N ILE A 236 15.27 -14.42 -16.66
CA ILE A 236 16.64 -14.86 -17.00
C ILE A 236 17.07 -16.04 -16.13
N HIS A 237 16.70 -16.01 -14.85
CA HIS A 237 17.04 -17.05 -13.88
C HIS A 237 16.03 -18.21 -13.84
N GLY A 238 15.02 -18.23 -14.70
CA GLY A 238 14.13 -19.38 -14.86
C GLY A 238 13.14 -19.61 -13.70
N PHE A 239 12.71 -18.56 -13.00
CA PHE A 239 11.66 -18.69 -11.98
C PHE A 239 10.30 -19.00 -12.61
N GLU A 240 9.78 -20.20 -12.34
CA GLU A 240 8.45 -20.66 -12.77
C GLU A 240 7.72 -21.38 -11.63
N PRO A 241 6.64 -20.80 -11.06
CA PRO A 241 6.02 -19.52 -11.42
C PRO A 241 6.88 -18.29 -11.03
N LEU A 242 6.76 -17.20 -11.79
CA LEU A 242 7.51 -15.96 -11.52
C LEU A 242 7.18 -15.35 -10.14
N ARG A 243 6.02 -15.69 -9.55
CA ARG A 243 5.69 -15.26 -8.19
C ARG A 243 6.77 -15.67 -7.19
N ASP A 244 7.43 -16.79 -7.39
CA ASP A 244 8.45 -17.30 -6.47
C ASP A 244 9.70 -16.40 -6.46
N TRP A 245 10.01 -15.72 -7.58
CA TRP A 245 11.05 -14.68 -7.61
C TRP A 245 10.71 -13.51 -6.70
N PHE A 246 9.47 -13.00 -6.79
CA PHE A 246 9.04 -11.89 -5.94
C PHE A 246 8.98 -12.31 -4.47
N THR A 247 8.50 -13.51 -4.17
CA THR A 247 8.56 -14.07 -2.81
C THR A 247 10.00 -14.13 -2.31
N ALA A 248 10.95 -14.58 -3.14
CA ALA A 248 12.36 -14.63 -2.78
C ALA A 248 12.95 -13.25 -2.46
N ILE A 249 12.69 -12.25 -3.32
CA ILE A 249 13.08 -10.85 -3.06
C ILE A 249 12.56 -10.42 -1.68
N TYR A 250 11.28 -10.66 -1.39
CA TYR A 250 10.67 -10.19 -0.15
C TYR A 250 11.19 -10.91 1.09
N GLU A 251 11.38 -12.22 1.02
CA GLU A 251 11.83 -13.02 2.16
C GLU A 251 13.32 -12.80 2.47
N VAL A 252 14.13 -12.61 1.43
CA VAL A 252 15.58 -12.40 1.57
C VAL A 252 15.88 -10.94 1.94
N LEU A 253 15.27 -9.97 1.28
CA LEU A 253 15.62 -8.55 1.47
C LEU A 253 14.80 -7.85 2.54
N LEU A 254 13.51 -8.19 2.69
CA LEU A 254 12.58 -7.44 3.55
C LEU A 254 12.04 -8.25 4.73
N GLY A 255 12.28 -9.57 4.76
CA GLY A 255 11.81 -10.48 5.79
C GLY A 255 10.30 -10.73 5.75
N ALA A 256 9.65 -10.59 4.59
CA ALA A 256 8.21 -10.80 4.42
C ALA A 256 7.93 -11.76 3.27
N SER A 257 6.82 -12.50 3.28
CA SER A 257 6.48 -13.40 2.15
C SER A 257 5.81 -12.69 0.97
N GLN A 258 5.45 -11.42 1.14
CA GLN A 258 4.85 -10.59 0.10
C GLN A 258 5.06 -9.11 0.42
N GLY A 259 4.90 -8.28 -0.60
CA GLY A 259 5.01 -6.83 -0.49
C GLY A 259 4.39 -6.14 -1.70
N PRO A 260 4.65 -4.84 -1.89
CA PRO A 260 4.11 -4.06 -3.00
C PRO A 260 4.66 -4.50 -4.37
N ARG A 261 4.52 -3.65 -5.39
CA ARG A 261 5.29 -3.81 -6.63
C ARG A 261 6.75 -3.40 -6.36
N PHE A 262 7.71 -4.28 -6.65
CA PHE A 262 9.11 -4.04 -6.26
C PHE A 262 9.75 -2.87 -7.02
N GLY A 263 9.38 -2.63 -8.29
CA GLY A 263 9.87 -1.46 -9.05
C GLY A 263 9.50 -0.11 -8.40
N GLY A 264 8.26 0.03 -7.93
CA GLY A 264 7.84 1.22 -7.18
C GLY A 264 8.53 1.35 -5.82
N PHE A 265 8.89 0.21 -5.20
CA PHE A 265 9.74 0.22 -4.01
C PHE A 265 11.14 0.77 -4.32
N ILE A 266 11.79 0.32 -5.40
CA ILE A 266 13.13 0.79 -5.79
C ILE A 266 13.12 2.29 -6.10
N ALA A 267 12.13 2.77 -6.85
CA ALA A 267 11.99 4.19 -7.20
C ALA A 267 11.94 5.10 -5.96
N LEU A 268 11.35 4.58 -4.87
CA LEU A 268 11.13 5.33 -3.65
C LEU A 268 12.24 5.17 -2.61
N TYR A 269 12.71 3.95 -2.39
CA TYR A 269 13.80 3.66 -1.46
C TYR A 269 15.13 4.20 -1.98
N GLY A 270 15.28 4.19 -3.30
CA GLY A 270 16.44 4.61 -4.04
C GLY A 270 17.16 3.43 -4.68
N VAL A 271 17.67 3.64 -5.89
CA VAL A 271 18.40 2.63 -6.66
C VAL A 271 19.68 2.21 -5.93
N SER A 272 20.45 3.19 -5.44
CA SER A 272 21.70 2.94 -4.69
C SER A 272 21.42 2.19 -3.39
N GLU A 273 20.42 2.60 -2.63
CA GLU A 273 20.02 1.96 -1.38
C GLU A 273 19.51 0.54 -1.61
N THR A 274 18.80 0.30 -2.73
CA THR A 274 18.39 -1.05 -3.13
C THR A 274 19.59 -1.94 -3.43
N ILE A 275 20.60 -1.41 -4.15
CA ILE A 275 21.83 -2.14 -4.43
C ILE A 275 22.53 -2.50 -3.11
N ASP A 276 22.69 -1.53 -2.21
CA ASP A 276 23.31 -1.75 -0.89
C ASP A 276 22.54 -2.79 -0.06
N LEU A 277 21.21 -2.75 -0.10
CA LEU A 277 20.34 -3.72 0.56
C LEU A 277 20.58 -5.14 0.04
N ILE A 278 20.68 -5.30 -1.29
CA ILE A 278 20.96 -6.58 -1.93
C ILE A 278 22.37 -7.06 -1.54
N GLU A 279 23.39 -6.21 -1.71
CA GLU A 279 24.78 -6.57 -1.45
C GLU A 279 24.98 -6.98 0.02
N LYS A 280 24.32 -6.29 0.96
CA LYS A 280 24.31 -6.68 2.37
C LYS A 280 23.66 -8.05 2.61
N ALA A 281 22.49 -8.31 2.02
CA ALA A 281 21.80 -9.58 2.17
C ALA A 281 22.57 -10.77 1.53
N LEU A 282 23.47 -10.49 0.58
CA LEU A 282 24.35 -11.48 -0.03
C LEU A 282 25.69 -11.63 0.72
N ALA A 283 26.06 -10.69 1.59
CA ALA A 283 27.30 -10.81 2.39
C ALA A 283 27.15 -11.78 3.57
N ASP A 284 25.92 -11.99 4.04
CA ASP A 284 25.53 -12.95 5.08
C ASP A 284 25.41 -14.41 4.52
#